data_AF-A0A7J8I3E7-F1
#
_entry.id   AF-A0A7J8I3E7-F1
#
_cell.length_a   1.000
_cell.length_b   1.000
_cell.length_c   1.000
_cell.angle_alpha   90.00
_cell.angle_beta   90.00
_cell.angle_gamma   90.00
#
_symmetry.space_group_name_H-M   'P 1'
#
loop_
_entity.id
_entity.type
_entity.pdbx_description
1 polymer ?
#
loop_
_entity_poly.entity_id
_entity_poly.type
_entity_poly.pdbx_seq_one_letter_code
_entity_poly.pdbx_strand_id
1 'polypeptide(L)'
;MMDQARSAFSNLFGGEPLSYTRFSLARQVDGDNSHVEMKLAADEEDVDNNTRGNCAHVAKPKRFNGLICYGTIAVIIFFLIGFMIGYLGYCKRVEPKAECETAESPEIDETEEYFPEGPSRLFWTDLKTMFSDKLNTAEFTKRIRQLNENSYVPREAGSRGDESLAFYLEDQFRKLKLSKVWHDEHFVKIQVKGSAPNSVTMVDSATGGVYLVENPQGYVAYSKATTVTGKLVHANFGTKQDFEGLNNPVNGSLVIVRAGKITFAEKVANAQSLNAIGVLIYMDNTKFPIVDANVPAFGHAHLGTGDPYTPGFPSFNHTQFPPSQSSGLPNIPVQTISRAGAEQLFGNMEGDCPSYWKTDTSCRLVTSQNRSVRLSVNNMLKEIRILNVFGVIKGFEEPDRYVVVGAQRDAWGPGAAKSSVGTALLLELAQIFSNMVLKDGFKPSRSIVFASWSAGDFGAIGATEWLEGYLSSLYLKAFTYINLDKVVLGKYPFHYLFMNLDKLIKQKKAF
;
A
#
# COMPACT_ATOMS: atom_id res chain seq x y z
N MET A 1 -24.94 17.21 -47.36
CA MET A 1 -25.28 18.53 -46.76
C MET A 1 -25.60 18.43 -45.25
N MET A 2 -25.15 17.37 -44.54
CA MET A 2 -25.24 17.24 -43.07
C MET A 2 -23.87 17.09 -42.39
N ASP A 3 -22.79 16.86 -43.15
CA ASP A 3 -21.44 16.72 -42.59
C ASP A 3 -20.72 18.06 -42.35
N GLN A 4 -21.15 19.14 -43.00
CA GLN A 4 -20.62 20.49 -42.76
C GLN A 4 -21.17 21.13 -41.49
N ALA A 5 -22.34 20.71 -41.00
CA ALA A 5 -22.91 21.20 -39.74
C ALA A 5 -22.29 20.53 -38.49
N ARG A 6 -21.66 19.35 -38.64
CA ARG A 6 -20.96 18.67 -37.54
C ARG A 6 -19.56 19.23 -37.28
N SER A 7 -18.86 19.73 -38.30
CA SER A 7 -17.52 20.33 -38.10
C SER A 7 -17.56 21.74 -37.48
N ALA A 8 -18.69 22.44 -37.57
CA ALA A 8 -18.84 23.79 -37.00
C ALA A 8 -19.16 23.78 -35.50
N PHE A 9 -19.74 22.70 -34.96
CA PHE A 9 -20.08 22.59 -33.53
C PHE A 9 -18.95 21.99 -32.67
N SER A 10 -17.95 21.32 -33.26
CA SER A 10 -16.79 20.81 -32.50
C SER A 10 -15.77 21.90 -32.14
N ASN A 11 -15.86 23.08 -32.74
CA ASN A 11 -14.93 24.19 -32.50
C ASN A 11 -15.39 25.17 -31.41
N LEU A 12 -16.55 24.96 -30.76
CA LEU A 12 -17.07 25.86 -29.72
C LEU A 12 -17.03 25.30 -28.29
N PHE A 13 -16.81 23.99 -28.11
CA PHE A 13 -16.71 23.35 -26.80
C PHE A 13 -15.56 22.33 -26.76
N GLY A 14 -14.34 22.83 -26.93
CA GLY A 14 -13.12 22.05 -26.75
C GLY A 14 -12.86 21.78 -25.26
N GLY A 15 -13.30 20.62 -24.78
CA GLY A 15 -13.01 20.10 -23.45
C GLY A 15 -12.96 18.58 -23.49
N GLU A 16 -11.88 18.03 -24.03
CA GLU A 16 -11.61 16.59 -23.91
C GLU A 16 -11.31 16.21 -22.45
N PRO A 17 -11.75 15.02 -21.99
CA PRO A 17 -11.41 14.52 -20.67
C PRO A 17 -9.92 14.15 -20.65
N LEU A 18 -9.13 14.91 -19.87
CA LEU A 18 -7.72 14.66 -19.65
C LEU A 18 -7.52 13.33 -18.88
N SER A 19 -7.34 12.23 -19.62
CA SER A 19 -6.56 11.08 -19.13
C SER A 19 -5.07 11.43 -19.27
N TYR A 20 -4.39 11.56 -18.14
CA TYR A 20 -2.99 11.98 -18.11
C TYR A 20 -2.08 10.79 -18.40
N THR A 21 -1.72 10.60 -19.68
CA THR A 21 -0.62 9.73 -20.10
C THR A 21 0.57 10.61 -20.45
N ARG A 22 1.61 10.63 -19.59
CA ARG A 22 2.80 11.47 -19.80
C ARG A 22 3.96 10.65 -20.35
N PHE A 23 3.87 10.17 -21.59
CA PHE A 23 5.05 9.83 -22.41
C PHE A 23 4.69 9.90 -23.90
N SER A 24 4.76 11.09 -24.47
CA SER A 24 4.86 11.30 -25.92
C SER A 24 5.96 12.31 -26.20
N LEU A 25 7.20 11.81 -26.21
CA LEU A 25 8.37 12.48 -26.75
C LEU A 25 9.20 11.47 -27.54
N ALA A 26 8.60 10.93 -28.60
CA ALA A 26 9.39 10.40 -29.71
C ALA A 26 9.83 11.60 -30.56
N ARG A 27 11.02 12.13 -30.25
CA ARG A 27 11.73 13.00 -31.17
C ARG A 27 12.61 12.09 -32.00
N GLN A 28 12.28 11.92 -33.29
CA GLN A 28 13.18 11.33 -34.27
C GLN A 28 14.51 12.08 -34.21
N VAL A 29 15.60 11.33 -34.04
CA VAL A 29 16.96 11.82 -34.29
C VAL A 29 17.59 10.82 -35.24
N ASP A 30 17.64 11.21 -36.51
CA ASP A 30 18.53 10.62 -37.50
C ASP A 30 19.98 10.91 -37.09
N GLY A 31 20.84 9.89 -37.23
CA GLY A 31 22.29 10.03 -37.39
C GLY A 31 23.09 10.37 -36.13
N ASP A 32 23.73 9.38 -35.51
CA ASP A 32 25.14 9.08 -35.80
C ASP A 32 25.63 7.89 -34.97
N ASN A 33 26.40 7.01 -35.60
CA ASN A 33 26.98 5.84 -34.98
C ASN A 33 28.16 6.24 -34.09
N SER A 34 28.02 6.07 -32.77
CA SER A 34 29.18 5.98 -31.88
C SER A 34 29.01 4.81 -30.92
N HIS A 35 29.69 3.71 -31.24
CA HIS A 35 29.95 2.61 -30.33
C HIS A 35 30.75 3.10 -29.11
N VAL A 36 30.25 2.83 -27.91
CA VAL A 36 31.03 2.95 -26.67
C VAL A 36 31.03 1.59 -25.99
N GLU A 37 32.15 0.88 -26.08
CA GLU A 37 32.44 -0.32 -25.30
C GLU A 37 32.71 0.06 -23.84
N MET A 38 32.08 -0.68 -22.93
CA MET A 38 32.24 -0.57 -21.50
C MET A 38 33.43 -1.46 -21.08
N LYS A 39 34.58 -0.86 -20.77
CA LYS A 39 35.70 -1.58 -20.13
C LYS A 39 35.62 -1.44 -18.62
N LEU A 40 35.47 -2.58 -17.96
CA LEU A 40 35.55 -2.78 -16.51
C LEU A 40 36.99 -2.54 -16.05
N ALA A 41 37.13 -1.88 -14.90
CA ALA A 41 38.39 -1.70 -14.20
C ALA A 41 38.78 -3.01 -13.48
N ALA A 42 39.99 -3.48 -13.72
CA ALA A 42 40.65 -4.50 -12.91
C ALA A 42 42.15 -4.18 -12.84
N ASP A 43 42.59 -3.91 -11.61
CA ASP A 43 43.88 -4.16 -10.96
C ASP A 43 45.19 -3.97 -11.76
N GLU A 44 45.97 -2.96 -11.34
CA GLU A 44 47.40 -2.84 -11.62
C GLU A 44 48.20 -3.37 -10.41
N GLU A 45 49.03 -4.39 -10.66
CA GLU A 45 50.20 -4.74 -9.84
C GLU A 45 51.47 -4.18 -10.50
N ASP A 46 52.31 -3.52 -9.71
CA ASP A 46 53.63 -3.00 -10.03
C ASP A 46 54.64 -4.10 -10.40
N VAL A 47 55.45 -3.93 -11.47
CA VAL A 47 56.88 -4.34 -11.54
C VAL A 47 57.66 -3.52 -12.59
N ASP A 48 58.80 -2.98 -12.16
CA ASP A 48 59.88 -2.31 -12.91
C ASP A 48 60.53 -3.10 -14.07
N ASN A 49 60.93 -2.41 -15.16
CA ASN A 49 62.33 -2.24 -15.59
C ASN A 49 62.55 -1.59 -16.98
N ASN A 50 63.25 -0.45 -16.95
CA ASN A 50 64.39 -0.01 -17.75
C ASN A 50 64.52 -0.12 -19.30
N THR A 51 65.03 1.01 -19.83
CA THR A 51 65.98 1.26 -20.95
C THR A 51 65.51 1.55 -22.40
N ARG A 52 65.61 2.88 -22.72
CA ARG A 52 66.49 3.50 -23.74
C ARG A 52 65.92 3.82 -25.15
N GLY A 53 65.62 5.11 -25.35
CA GLY A 53 66.23 5.97 -26.38
C GLY A 53 65.56 6.12 -27.76
N ASN A 54 64.88 7.25 -28.01
CA ASN A 54 65.28 8.28 -28.99
C ASN A 54 64.31 9.47 -29.04
N CYS A 55 64.87 10.69 -29.03
CA CYS A 55 64.25 11.99 -29.30
C CYS A 55 63.86 12.13 -30.79
N ALA A 56 63.08 13.09 -31.31
CA ALA A 56 62.59 14.39 -30.84
C ALA A 56 61.39 14.83 -31.72
N HIS A 57 60.47 15.64 -31.19
CA HIS A 57 60.17 16.97 -31.73
C HIS A 57 59.28 17.76 -30.76
N VAL A 58 59.78 18.93 -30.34
CA VAL A 58 59.13 19.89 -29.45
C VAL A 58 58.36 20.92 -30.28
N ALA A 59 57.09 21.15 -29.95
CA ALA A 59 56.35 22.35 -30.31
C ALA A 59 55.82 23.01 -29.02
N LYS A 60 56.22 24.28 -28.78
CA LYS A 60 55.83 25.09 -27.61
C LYS A 60 54.40 25.64 -27.78
N PRO A 61 53.56 25.70 -26.72
CA PRO A 61 52.35 26.52 -26.76
C PRO A 61 52.60 27.94 -26.22
N LYS A 62 51.99 28.91 -26.90
CA LYS A 62 51.97 30.35 -26.58
C LYS A 62 51.08 30.62 -25.37
N ARG A 63 51.51 31.55 -24.50
CA ARG A 63 50.75 32.13 -23.37
C ARG A 63 49.48 32.83 -23.85
N PHE A 64 48.34 32.54 -23.23
CA PHE A 64 47.08 33.29 -23.36
C PHE A 64 46.39 33.47 -21.99
N ASN A 65 47.07 34.10 -21.02
CA ASN A 65 46.53 34.35 -19.66
C ASN A 65 46.11 35.82 -19.42
N GLY A 66 45.67 36.54 -20.45
CA GLY A 66 45.28 37.96 -20.31
C GLY A 66 43.77 38.21 -20.30
N LEU A 67 43.00 37.56 -21.19
CA LEU A 67 41.60 37.94 -21.44
C LEU A 67 40.58 37.36 -20.45
N ILE A 68 40.86 36.19 -19.87
CA ILE A 68 39.89 35.46 -19.03
C ILE A 68 39.72 36.14 -17.65
N CYS A 69 40.77 36.78 -17.14
CA CYS A 69 40.76 37.41 -15.82
C CYS A 69 39.89 38.68 -15.76
N TYR A 70 39.85 39.47 -16.84
CA TYR A 70 39.02 40.68 -16.90
C TYR A 70 37.52 40.35 -17.02
N GLY A 71 37.16 39.26 -17.71
CA GLY A 71 35.78 38.79 -17.79
C GLY A 71 35.23 38.37 -16.42
N THR A 72 36.02 37.66 -15.62
CA THR A 72 35.62 37.26 -14.27
C THR A 72 35.46 38.45 -13.32
N ILE A 73 36.31 39.47 -13.43
CA ILE A 73 36.23 40.68 -12.60
C ILE A 73 34.97 41.50 -12.94
N ALA A 74 34.63 41.63 -14.21
CA ALA A 74 33.43 42.34 -14.65
C ALA A 74 32.13 41.71 -14.09
N VAL A 75 32.03 40.37 -14.09
CA VAL A 75 30.87 39.66 -13.55
C VAL A 75 30.71 39.89 -12.03
N ILE A 76 31.82 39.89 -11.28
CA ILE A 76 31.80 40.13 -9.84
C ILE A 76 31.33 41.57 -9.54
N ILE A 77 31.78 42.55 -10.31
CA ILE A 77 31.38 43.96 -10.13
C ILE A 77 29.87 44.14 -10.39
N PHE A 78 29.33 43.52 -11.44
CA PHE A 78 27.89 43.57 -11.72
C PHE A 78 27.06 42.93 -10.61
N PHE A 79 27.52 41.82 -10.03
CA PHE A 79 26.85 41.18 -8.91
C PHE A 79 26.86 42.05 -7.65
N LEU A 80 27.97 42.71 -7.35
CA LEU A 80 28.09 43.63 -6.20
C LEU A 80 27.21 44.88 -6.34
N ILE A 81 27.10 45.43 -7.55
CA ILE A 81 26.21 46.57 -7.82
C ILE A 81 24.74 46.15 -7.64
N GLY A 82 24.35 44.99 -8.16
CA GLY A 82 23.00 44.44 -7.98
C GLY A 82 22.66 44.18 -6.50
N PHE A 83 23.61 43.65 -5.74
CA PHE A 83 23.46 43.44 -4.30
C PHE A 83 23.30 44.76 -3.54
N MET A 84 24.06 45.81 -3.88
CA MET A 84 23.95 47.13 -3.25
C MET A 84 22.62 47.83 -3.55
N ILE A 85 22.12 47.73 -4.78
CA ILE A 85 20.80 48.26 -5.13
C ILE A 85 19.69 47.51 -4.37
N GLY A 86 19.79 46.18 -4.26
CA GLY A 86 18.87 45.36 -3.47
C GLY A 86 18.91 45.68 -1.97
N TYR A 87 20.10 45.90 -1.42
CA TYR A 87 20.29 46.25 -0.02
C TYR A 87 19.73 47.64 0.32
N LEU A 88 19.98 48.64 -0.54
CA LEU A 88 19.40 49.98 -0.37
C LEU A 88 17.87 49.97 -0.50
N GLY A 89 17.31 49.11 -1.37
CA GLY A 89 15.86 48.90 -1.46
C GLY A 89 15.26 48.22 -0.22
N TYR A 90 16.01 47.33 0.42
CA TYR A 90 15.60 46.66 1.66
C TYR A 90 15.66 47.61 2.87
N CYS A 91 16.74 48.41 3.01
CA CYS A 91 16.89 49.36 4.10
C CYS A 91 15.87 50.51 4.06
N LYS A 92 15.29 50.83 2.89
CA LYS A 92 14.24 51.86 2.78
C LYS A 92 12.85 51.40 3.23
N ARG A 93 12.67 50.13 3.58
CA ARG A 93 11.40 49.55 4.08
C ARG A 93 11.38 49.30 5.59
N VAL A 94 12.44 49.67 6.30
CA VAL A 94 12.49 49.59 7.77
C VAL A 94 12.40 51.01 8.31
N GLU A 95 11.19 51.49 8.55
CA GLU A 95 11.00 52.67 9.40
C GLU A 95 11.42 52.31 10.85
N PRO A 96 12.11 53.21 11.56
CA PRO A 96 12.54 52.97 12.92
C PRO A 96 11.35 53.04 13.88
N LYS A 97 11.20 52.04 14.75
CA LYS A 97 10.40 52.16 15.97
C LYS A 97 11.00 53.29 16.82
N ALA A 98 10.25 54.37 17.02
CA ALA A 98 10.53 55.37 18.03
C ALA A 98 10.13 54.83 19.41
N GLU A 99 11.05 54.92 20.37
CA GLU A 99 10.77 54.79 21.80
C GLU A 99 10.42 56.15 22.40
N CYS A 100 9.44 56.09 23.32
CA CYS A 100 9.14 56.94 24.48
C CYS A 100 8.81 58.42 24.29
N GLU A 101 7.59 58.80 24.69
CA GLU A 101 7.40 59.93 25.60
C GLU A 101 6.16 59.73 26.49
N THR A 102 6.33 60.06 27.77
CA THR A 102 5.31 60.04 28.82
C THR A 102 4.58 61.37 28.77
N ALA A 103 3.28 61.39 28.46
CA ALA A 103 2.44 62.58 28.66
C ALA A 103 0.97 62.18 28.86
N GLU A 104 0.47 62.65 29.99
CA GLU A 104 -0.90 62.90 30.45
C GLU A 104 -2.08 62.51 29.54
N SER A 105 -3.02 61.83 30.20
CA SER A 105 -4.39 61.56 29.77
C SER A 105 -5.22 62.83 29.53
N PRO A 106 -5.96 62.89 28.41
CA PRO A 106 -7.24 63.57 28.36
C PRO A 106 -8.37 62.55 28.15
N GLU A 107 -9.44 62.75 28.92
CA GLU A 107 -10.73 62.09 28.78
C GLU A 107 -11.25 62.23 27.34
N ILE A 108 -11.66 61.12 26.71
CA ILE A 108 -12.41 61.14 25.46
C ILE A 108 -13.64 60.24 25.58
N ASP A 109 -14.74 60.91 25.29
CA ASP A 109 -16.14 60.52 25.11
C ASP A 109 -16.34 59.16 24.40
N GLU A 110 -17.25 58.36 24.94
CA GLU A 110 -17.68 57.08 24.34
C GLU A 110 -18.44 57.34 23.03
N THR A 111 -17.79 57.07 21.91
CA THR A 111 -18.49 56.77 20.66
C THR A 111 -18.10 55.37 20.21
N GLU A 112 -19.03 54.44 20.35
CA GLU A 112 -18.90 53.06 19.88
C GLU A 112 -18.73 53.03 18.35
N GLU A 113 -17.49 52.94 17.88
CA GLU A 113 -17.21 52.49 16.51
C GLU A 113 -17.47 50.98 16.43
N TYR A 114 -18.58 50.62 15.78
CA TYR A 114 -18.91 49.25 15.41
C TYR A 114 -17.89 48.73 14.38
N PHE A 115 -16.85 48.05 14.87
CA PHE A 115 -16.01 47.21 14.05
C PHE A 115 -16.84 45.99 13.60
N PRO A 116 -17.03 45.73 12.29
CA PRO A 116 -17.61 44.48 11.87
C PRO A 116 -16.72 43.35 12.39
N GLU A 117 -17.28 42.46 13.21
CA GLU A 117 -16.60 41.26 13.69
C GLU A 117 -15.97 40.54 12.48
N GLY A 118 -14.63 40.58 12.41
CA GLY A 118 -13.90 39.78 11.44
C GLY A 118 -14.27 38.30 11.64
N PRO A 119 -14.19 37.46 10.59
CA PRO A 119 -14.58 36.05 10.71
C PRO A 119 -13.83 35.41 11.87
N SER A 120 -14.58 34.88 12.84
CA SER A 120 -14.03 34.26 14.04
C SER A 120 -13.00 33.20 13.66
N ARG A 121 -11.75 33.42 14.08
CA ARG A 121 -10.65 32.51 13.76
C ARG A 121 -10.80 31.27 14.64
N LEU A 122 -11.08 30.12 14.02
CA LEU A 122 -11.20 28.84 14.74
C LEU A 122 -9.83 28.40 15.29
N PHE A 123 -9.80 28.04 16.56
CA PHE A 123 -8.64 27.45 17.22
C PHE A 123 -8.80 25.93 17.39
N TRP A 124 -7.74 25.27 17.85
CA TRP A 124 -7.71 23.82 18.03
C TRP A 124 -8.83 23.29 18.93
N THR A 125 -9.15 24.03 20.00
CA THR A 125 -10.24 23.67 20.93
C THR A 125 -11.58 23.65 20.22
N ASP A 126 -11.85 24.65 19.38
CA ASP A 126 -13.11 24.77 18.64
C ASP A 126 -13.23 23.62 17.64
N LEU A 127 -12.17 23.37 16.87
CA LEU A 127 -12.12 22.26 15.90
C LEU A 127 -12.30 20.90 16.59
N LYS A 128 -11.69 20.70 17.77
CA LYS A 128 -11.82 19.47 18.55
C LYS A 128 -13.26 19.27 19.02
N THR A 129 -13.88 20.30 19.58
CA THR A 129 -15.27 20.25 20.06
C THR A 129 -16.22 19.99 18.90
N MET A 130 -16.10 20.74 17.81
CA MET A 130 -16.91 20.57 16.59
C MET A 130 -16.77 19.16 16.00
N PHE A 131 -15.55 18.63 15.94
CA PHE A 131 -15.30 17.28 15.44
C PHE A 131 -15.91 16.22 16.39
N SER A 132 -15.77 16.40 17.70
CA SER A 132 -16.36 15.53 18.72
C SER A 132 -17.89 15.50 18.62
N ASP A 133 -18.54 16.66 18.48
CA ASP A 133 -19.99 16.75 18.37
C ASP A 133 -20.50 16.03 17.12
N LYS A 134 -19.82 16.22 15.99
CA LYS A 134 -20.16 15.53 14.74
C LYS A 134 -19.93 14.03 14.82
N LEU A 135 -18.86 13.58 15.48
CA LEU A 135 -18.61 12.16 15.73
C LEU A 135 -19.72 11.53 16.59
N ASN A 136 -20.21 12.25 17.61
CA ASN A 136 -21.29 11.78 18.47
C ASN A 136 -22.62 11.61 17.72
N THR A 137 -22.84 12.40 16.66
CA THR A 137 -24.04 12.28 15.81
C THR A 137 -23.90 11.27 14.66
N ALA A 138 -22.72 10.73 14.41
CA ALA A 138 -22.46 9.87 13.26
C ALA A 138 -22.98 8.43 13.47
N GLU A 139 -23.67 7.89 12.46
CA GLU A 139 -24.29 6.55 12.52
C GLU A 139 -23.39 5.48 11.88
N PHE A 140 -22.21 5.23 12.45
CA PHE A 140 -21.24 4.26 11.90
C PHE A 140 -21.82 2.84 11.70
N THR A 141 -22.61 2.36 12.67
CA THR A 141 -23.20 1.00 12.63
C THR A 141 -24.18 0.82 11.48
N LYS A 142 -24.95 1.87 11.15
CA LYS A 142 -25.88 1.86 10.01
C LYS A 142 -25.13 1.77 8.69
N ARG A 143 -24.04 2.53 8.54
CA ARG A 143 -23.19 2.41 7.34
C ARG A 143 -22.55 1.04 7.21
N ILE A 144 -22.03 0.49 8.31
CA ILE A 144 -21.46 -0.86 8.30
C ILE A 144 -22.51 -1.88 7.85
N ARG A 145 -23.77 -1.76 8.34
CA ARG A 145 -24.87 -2.62 7.90
C ARG A 145 -25.17 -2.44 6.41
N GLN A 146 -25.29 -1.21 5.93
CA GLN A 146 -25.55 -0.90 4.52
C GLN A 146 -24.47 -1.48 3.59
N LEU A 147 -23.19 -1.38 3.98
CA LEU A 147 -22.08 -1.95 3.23
C LEU A 147 -22.10 -3.48 3.19
N ASN A 148 -22.84 -4.13 4.09
CA ASN A 148 -23.01 -5.59 4.15
C ASN A 148 -24.37 -6.06 3.60
N GLU A 149 -25.12 -5.19 2.93
CA GLU A 149 -26.32 -5.60 2.19
C GLU A 149 -25.94 -6.39 0.92
N ASN A 150 -26.86 -7.25 0.46
CA ASN A 150 -26.65 -8.18 -0.66
C ASN A 150 -26.19 -7.50 -1.97
N SER A 151 -26.44 -6.21 -2.13
CA SER A 151 -26.03 -5.44 -3.32
C SER A 151 -24.50 -5.38 -3.49
N TYR A 152 -23.74 -5.51 -2.41
CA TYR A 152 -22.27 -5.38 -2.42
C TYR A 152 -21.55 -6.63 -1.91
N VAL A 153 -22.25 -7.74 -1.70
CA VAL A 153 -21.67 -8.98 -1.14
C VAL A 153 -21.98 -10.16 -2.07
N PRO A 154 -20.99 -10.98 -2.47
CA PRO A 154 -19.55 -10.84 -2.20
C PRO A 154 -18.89 -9.71 -3.01
N ARG A 155 -17.81 -9.15 -2.48
CA ARG A 155 -17.01 -8.07 -3.10
C ARG A 155 -15.53 -8.41 -3.15
N GLU A 156 -15.23 -9.56 -3.72
CA GLU A 156 -13.85 -9.92 -4.06
C GLU A 156 -13.29 -8.89 -5.05
N ALA A 157 -11.96 -8.69 -5.03
CA ALA A 157 -11.30 -7.70 -5.86
C ALA A 157 -11.63 -7.87 -7.36
N GLY A 158 -12.03 -6.78 -8.01
CA GLY A 158 -12.40 -6.78 -9.43
C GLY A 158 -13.71 -7.52 -9.75
N SER A 159 -14.50 -7.90 -8.75
CA SER A 159 -15.86 -8.41 -8.94
C SER A 159 -16.87 -7.29 -9.19
N ARG A 160 -18.07 -7.65 -9.66
CA ARG A 160 -19.17 -6.69 -9.83
C ARG A 160 -19.57 -6.02 -8.50
N GLY A 161 -19.48 -6.73 -7.37
CA GLY A 161 -19.79 -6.18 -6.05
C GLY A 161 -18.76 -5.13 -5.61
N ASP A 162 -17.48 -5.38 -5.87
CA ASP A 162 -16.39 -4.43 -5.63
C ASP A 162 -16.55 -3.17 -6.50
N GLU A 163 -16.80 -3.35 -7.80
CA GLU A 163 -17.03 -2.24 -8.74
C GLU A 163 -18.26 -1.40 -8.38
N SER A 164 -19.39 -2.05 -8.06
CA SER A 164 -20.61 -1.35 -7.64
C SER A 164 -20.39 -0.52 -6.38
N LEU A 165 -19.62 -1.05 -5.43
CA LEU A 165 -19.27 -0.32 -4.22
C LEU A 165 -18.29 0.84 -4.51
N ALA A 166 -17.37 0.68 -5.46
CA ALA A 166 -16.48 1.75 -5.90
C ALA A 166 -17.28 2.96 -6.42
N PHE A 167 -18.22 2.73 -7.35
CA PHE A 167 -19.05 3.79 -7.90
C PHE A 167 -20.01 4.39 -6.86
N TYR A 168 -20.52 3.58 -5.93
CA TYR A 168 -21.26 4.11 -4.79
C TYR A 168 -20.42 5.09 -3.97
N LEU A 169 -19.18 4.75 -3.63
CA LEU A 169 -18.29 5.64 -2.87
C LEU A 169 -17.97 6.92 -3.65
N GLU A 170 -17.75 6.80 -4.96
CA GLU A 170 -17.51 7.96 -5.82
C GLU A 170 -18.71 8.92 -5.83
N ASP A 171 -19.92 8.38 -5.97
CA ASP A 171 -21.17 9.15 -5.88
C ASP A 171 -21.34 9.79 -4.50
N GLN A 172 -21.04 9.07 -3.41
CA GLN A 172 -21.07 9.64 -2.07
C GLN A 172 -20.08 10.81 -1.95
N PHE A 173 -18.83 10.66 -2.41
CA PHE A 173 -17.85 11.74 -2.41
C PHE A 173 -18.30 12.95 -3.22
N ARG A 174 -18.96 12.75 -4.37
CA ARG A 174 -19.55 13.83 -5.17
C ARG A 174 -20.69 14.53 -4.42
N LYS A 175 -21.58 13.78 -3.78
CA LYS A 175 -22.68 14.32 -2.94
C LYS A 175 -22.18 15.13 -1.76
N LEU A 176 -21.03 14.74 -1.19
CA LEU A 176 -20.34 15.50 -0.15
C LEU A 176 -19.69 16.79 -0.66
N LYS A 177 -19.77 17.12 -1.96
CA LYS A 177 -19.18 18.33 -2.57
C LYS A 177 -17.69 18.46 -2.28
N LEU A 178 -16.96 17.34 -2.27
CA LEU A 178 -15.50 17.36 -2.20
C LEU A 178 -14.93 18.12 -3.41
N SER A 179 -13.80 18.78 -3.24
CA SER A 179 -13.22 19.68 -4.25
C SER A 179 -12.88 18.97 -5.56
N LYS A 180 -12.46 17.71 -5.50
CA LYS A 180 -12.24 16.84 -6.66
C LYS A 180 -12.52 15.40 -6.27
N VAL A 181 -13.17 14.66 -7.16
CA VAL A 181 -13.45 13.22 -7.03
C VAL A 181 -13.09 12.56 -8.34
N TRP A 182 -12.37 11.45 -8.27
CA TRP A 182 -12.00 10.64 -9.44
C TRP A 182 -11.72 9.22 -9.00
N HIS A 183 -11.62 8.32 -9.97
CA HIS A 183 -11.09 6.98 -9.75
C HIS A 183 -9.86 6.73 -10.63
N ASP A 184 -9.04 5.79 -10.19
CA ASP A 184 -7.88 5.28 -10.90
C ASP A 184 -8.10 3.80 -11.22
N GLU A 185 -7.70 3.39 -12.43
CA GLU A 185 -7.93 2.04 -12.93
C GLU A 185 -6.60 1.34 -13.17
N HIS A 186 -6.47 0.13 -12.62
CA HIS A 186 -5.31 -0.74 -12.87
C HIS A 186 -5.77 -2.11 -13.35
N PHE A 187 -4.97 -2.73 -14.21
CA PHE A 187 -5.19 -4.09 -14.69
C PHE A 187 -4.12 -4.99 -14.07
N VAL A 188 -4.53 -5.84 -13.13
CA VAL A 188 -3.61 -6.61 -12.27
C VAL A 188 -3.87 -8.10 -12.38
N LYS A 189 -2.83 -8.90 -12.17
CA LYS A 189 -2.93 -10.36 -12.21
C LYS A 189 -3.04 -10.93 -10.81
N ILE A 190 -4.28 -11.24 -10.40
CA ILE A 190 -4.53 -11.97 -9.16
C ILE A 190 -4.58 -13.48 -9.42
N GLN A 191 -4.49 -14.27 -8.36
CA GLN A 191 -4.71 -15.71 -8.42
C GLN A 191 -6.09 -16.05 -7.83
N VAL A 192 -6.87 -16.87 -8.53
CA VAL A 192 -8.18 -17.37 -8.10
C VAL A 192 -8.21 -18.90 -8.12
N LYS A 193 -9.25 -19.51 -7.55
CA LYS A 193 -9.45 -20.96 -7.68
C LYS A 193 -9.70 -21.33 -9.15
N GLY A 194 -9.06 -22.41 -9.62
CA GLY A 194 -9.32 -22.95 -10.96
C GLY A 194 -10.60 -23.77 -11.03
N SER A 195 -10.91 -24.29 -12.22
CA SER A 195 -12.08 -25.14 -12.46
C SER A 195 -12.03 -26.48 -11.72
N ALA A 196 -10.83 -27.04 -11.56
CA ALA A 196 -10.61 -28.22 -10.73
C ALA A 196 -10.46 -27.79 -9.26
N PRO A 197 -11.15 -28.45 -8.31
CA PRO A 197 -11.02 -28.10 -6.90
C PRO A 197 -9.62 -28.40 -6.38
N ASN A 198 -9.18 -27.61 -5.40
CA ASN A 198 -8.04 -27.97 -4.57
C ASN A 198 -8.46 -29.10 -3.64
N SER A 199 -7.54 -30.02 -3.33
CA SER A 199 -7.86 -31.18 -2.50
C SER A 199 -6.70 -31.57 -1.60
N VAL A 200 -7.06 -32.07 -0.42
CA VAL A 200 -6.16 -32.71 0.53
C VAL A 200 -6.62 -34.15 0.72
N THR A 201 -5.71 -35.08 0.46
CA THR A 201 -6.01 -36.52 0.49
C THR A 201 -4.96 -37.24 1.33
N MET A 202 -5.39 -38.25 2.09
CA MET A 202 -4.50 -39.19 2.76
C MET A 202 -4.22 -40.36 1.82
N VAL A 203 -2.96 -40.78 1.76
CA VAL A 203 -2.50 -41.93 0.98
C VAL A 203 -1.85 -42.92 1.94
N ASP A 204 -2.44 -44.11 2.02
CA ASP A 204 -1.89 -45.24 2.76
C ASP A 204 -0.99 -46.05 1.84
N SER A 205 0.30 -46.11 2.16
CA SER A 205 1.30 -46.82 1.36
C SER A 205 1.24 -48.34 1.56
N ALA A 206 0.63 -48.82 2.64
CA ALA A 206 0.52 -50.26 2.91
C ALA A 206 -0.65 -50.90 2.15
N THR A 207 -1.78 -50.20 2.05
CA THR A 207 -2.99 -50.70 1.38
C THR A 207 -3.20 -50.12 -0.02
N GLY A 208 -2.47 -49.07 -0.39
CA GLY A 208 -2.73 -48.28 -1.60
C GLY A 208 -4.01 -47.44 -1.52
N GLY A 209 -4.67 -47.39 -0.36
CA GLY A 209 -5.91 -46.65 -0.15
C GLY A 209 -5.71 -45.14 -0.22
N VAL A 210 -6.60 -44.46 -0.95
CA VAL A 210 -6.63 -42.98 -1.02
C VAL A 210 -7.93 -42.50 -0.42
N TYR A 211 -7.84 -41.67 0.62
CA TYR A 211 -8.99 -41.12 1.34
C TYR A 211 -9.03 -39.61 1.18
N LEU A 212 -10.18 -39.07 0.78
CA LEU A 212 -10.39 -37.63 0.73
C LEU A 212 -10.54 -37.07 2.14
N VAL A 213 -9.72 -36.08 2.49
CA VAL A 213 -9.84 -35.36 3.76
C VAL A 213 -10.76 -34.16 3.57
N GLU A 214 -10.41 -33.28 2.63
CA GLU A 214 -11.15 -32.05 2.40
C GLU A 214 -10.96 -31.58 0.95
N ASN A 215 -12.01 -30.99 0.38
CA ASN A 215 -11.92 -30.10 -0.77
C ASN A 215 -12.13 -28.67 -0.25
N PRO A 216 -11.07 -27.95 0.13
CA PRO A 216 -11.23 -26.68 0.83
C PRO A 216 -11.96 -25.64 -0.03
N GLN A 217 -12.95 -24.97 0.57
CA GLN A 217 -13.63 -23.87 -0.13
C GLN A 217 -12.76 -22.61 -0.20
N GLY A 218 -11.90 -22.40 0.80
CA GLY A 218 -10.89 -21.35 0.83
C GLY A 218 -9.64 -21.72 0.02
N TYR A 219 -8.77 -20.75 -0.21
CA TYR A 219 -7.51 -20.96 -0.91
C TYR A 219 -6.47 -19.92 -0.48
N VAL A 220 -5.20 -20.17 -0.82
CA VAL A 220 -4.12 -19.20 -0.66
C VAL A 220 -3.74 -18.64 -2.01
N ALA A 221 -3.99 -17.35 -2.22
CA ALA A 221 -3.58 -16.64 -3.42
C ALA A 221 -2.04 -16.65 -3.55
N TYR A 222 -1.59 -16.74 -4.80
CA TYR A 222 -0.20 -16.90 -5.21
C TYR A 222 0.46 -18.23 -4.84
N SER A 223 -0.29 -19.22 -4.36
CA SER A 223 0.24 -20.57 -4.18
C SER A 223 0.74 -21.15 -5.51
N LYS A 224 1.82 -21.93 -5.49
CA LYS A 224 2.21 -22.74 -6.65
C LYS A 224 1.11 -23.74 -6.99
N ALA A 225 0.68 -23.75 -8.25
CA ALA A 225 -0.25 -24.77 -8.75
C ALA A 225 0.53 -26.04 -9.08
N THR A 226 0.41 -27.05 -8.22
CA THR A 226 1.07 -28.36 -8.37
C THR A 226 0.44 -29.38 -7.42
N THR A 227 0.74 -30.66 -7.65
CA THR A 227 0.38 -31.76 -6.77
C THR A 227 1.64 -32.37 -6.18
N VAL A 228 1.68 -32.48 -4.86
CA VAL A 228 2.81 -33.06 -4.12
C VAL A 228 2.29 -34.09 -3.13
N THR A 229 3.08 -35.13 -2.87
CA THR A 229 2.78 -36.15 -1.87
C THR A 229 3.99 -36.33 -0.96
N GLY A 230 3.78 -36.37 0.35
CA GLY A 230 4.87 -36.55 1.31
C GLY A 230 4.37 -36.77 2.73
N LYS A 231 5.31 -36.95 3.65
CA LYS A 231 5.02 -36.95 5.09
C LYS A 231 4.48 -35.58 5.52
N LEU A 232 3.63 -35.53 6.54
CA LEU A 232 3.17 -34.27 7.11
C LEU A 232 3.85 -34.05 8.46
N VAL A 233 4.45 -32.87 8.64
CA VAL A 233 5.11 -32.44 9.88
C VAL A 233 4.44 -31.18 10.40
N HIS A 234 4.08 -31.14 11.69
CA HIS A 234 3.50 -29.97 12.31
C HIS A 234 4.59 -29.02 12.81
N ALA A 235 4.58 -27.77 12.33
CA ALA A 235 5.56 -26.75 12.69
C ALA A 235 4.94 -25.56 13.45
N ASN A 236 4.01 -25.80 14.38
CA ASN A 236 3.33 -24.78 15.19
C ASN A 236 2.85 -23.56 14.37
N PHE A 237 3.40 -22.35 14.60
CA PHE A 237 3.05 -21.13 13.86
C PHE A 237 3.93 -20.90 12.62
N GLY A 238 4.87 -21.79 12.29
CA GLY A 238 5.75 -21.67 11.13
C GLY A 238 6.79 -20.54 11.24
N THR A 239 7.09 -20.08 12.45
CA THR A 239 8.19 -19.13 12.67
C THR A 239 9.55 -19.82 12.51
N LYS A 240 10.62 -19.07 12.25
CA LYS A 240 11.98 -19.65 12.18
C LYS A 240 12.33 -20.44 13.44
N GLN A 241 11.99 -19.91 14.60
CA GLN A 241 12.18 -20.58 15.90
C GLN A 241 11.37 -21.87 16.03
N ASP A 242 10.14 -21.90 15.50
CA ASP A 242 9.33 -23.13 15.51
C ASP A 242 10.03 -24.22 14.70
N PHE A 243 10.59 -23.89 13.52
CA PHE A 243 11.33 -24.86 12.69
C PHE A 243 12.66 -25.30 13.31
N GLU A 244 13.42 -24.40 13.91
CA GLU A 244 14.68 -24.72 14.61
C GLU A 244 14.44 -25.63 15.81
N GLY A 245 13.29 -25.49 16.48
CA GLY A 245 12.89 -26.31 17.62
C GLY A 245 12.29 -27.67 17.26
N LEU A 246 12.17 -28.03 15.98
CA LEU A 246 11.64 -29.32 15.56
C LEU A 246 12.74 -30.39 15.59
N ASN A 247 12.46 -31.50 16.27
CA ASN A 247 13.31 -32.69 16.20
C ASN A 247 13.15 -33.45 14.86
N ASN A 248 12.07 -33.21 14.13
CA ASN A 248 11.75 -33.90 12.89
C ASN A 248 12.13 -33.03 11.67
N PRO A 249 12.99 -33.51 10.76
CA PRO A 249 13.37 -32.74 9.58
C PRO A 249 12.19 -32.57 8.63
N VAL A 250 12.03 -31.36 8.09
CA VAL A 250 10.95 -31.00 7.16
C VAL A 250 11.33 -31.13 5.68
N ASN A 251 12.60 -31.42 5.39
CA ASN A 251 13.11 -31.59 4.02
C ASN A 251 12.32 -32.69 3.28
N GLY A 252 11.77 -32.37 2.11
CA GLY A 252 10.97 -33.31 1.33
C GLY A 252 9.58 -33.62 1.91
N SER A 253 9.15 -32.89 2.95
CA SER A 253 7.88 -33.12 3.65
C SER A 253 6.90 -31.98 3.44
N LEU A 254 5.60 -32.29 3.56
CA LEU A 254 4.55 -31.31 3.74
C LEU A 254 4.57 -30.80 5.18
N VAL A 255 4.22 -29.54 5.37
CA VAL A 255 4.18 -28.92 6.70
C VAL A 255 2.77 -28.43 7.01
N ILE A 256 2.25 -28.72 8.21
CA ILE A 256 1.02 -28.11 8.72
C ILE A 256 1.35 -27.05 9.78
N VAL A 257 0.75 -25.87 9.63
CA VAL A 257 0.96 -24.72 10.52
C VAL A 257 -0.36 -24.04 10.90
N ARG A 258 -0.37 -23.43 12.08
CA ARG A 258 -1.47 -22.63 12.61
C ARG A 258 -1.42 -21.22 12.04
N ALA A 259 -2.59 -20.64 11.78
CA ALA A 259 -2.70 -19.24 11.41
C ALA A 259 -2.30 -18.28 12.56
N GLY A 260 -1.78 -17.10 12.20
CA GLY A 260 -1.38 -16.03 13.13
C GLY A 260 0.10 -16.01 13.53
N LYS A 261 0.46 -15.09 14.45
CA LYS A 261 1.83 -14.61 14.77
C LYS A 261 2.54 -13.93 13.58
N ILE A 262 2.70 -14.64 12.47
CA ILE A 262 3.32 -14.18 11.23
C ILE A 262 2.37 -14.37 10.05
N THR A 263 2.65 -13.71 8.93
CA THR A 263 1.86 -13.79 7.69
C THR A 263 1.96 -15.16 7.03
N PHE A 264 1.03 -15.48 6.11
CA PHE A 264 1.10 -16.73 5.36
C PHE A 264 2.35 -16.76 4.46
N ALA A 265 2.69 -15.64 3.84
CA ALA A 265 3.91 -15.50 3.05
C ALA A 265 5.18 -15.86 3.86
N GLU A 266 5.33 -15.36 5.08
CA GLU A 266 6.48 -15.67 5.94
C GLU A 266 6.53 -17.15 6.34
N LYS A 267 5.38 -17.76 6.67
CA LYS A 267 5.30 -19.21 7.00
C LYS A 267 5.82 -20.06 5.85
N VAL A 268 5.38 -19.72 4.64
CA VAL A 268 5.73 -20.44 3.42
C VAL A 268 7.19 -20.22 3.06
N ALA A 269 7.70 -18.99 3.18
CA ALA A 269 9.10 -18.69 2.96
C ALA A 269 10.03 -19.47 3.92
N ASN A 270 9.67 -19.53 5.22
CA ASN A 270 10.42 -20.31 6.20
C ASN A 270 10.40 -21.81 5.87
N ALA A 271 9.23 -22.37 5.54
CA ALA A 271 9.10 -23.78 5.16
C ALA A 271 9.93 -24.11 3.90
N GLN A 272 9.84 -23.25 2.88
CA GLN A 272 10.56 -23.40 1.62
C GLN A 272 12.08 -23.32 1.81
N SER A 273 12.56 -22.45 2.73
CA SER A 273 13.99 -22.34 3.06
C SER A 273 14.59 -23.62 3.65
N LEU A 274 13.74 -24.50 4.18
CA LEU A 274 14.11 -25.81 4.73
C LEU A 274 13.72 -26.98 3.82
N ASN A 275 13.49 -26.71 2.53
CA ASN A 275 13.13 -27.69 1.51
C ASN A 275 11.84 -28.47 1.80
N ALA A 276 10.89 -27.88 2.52
CA ALA A 276 9.54 -28.42 2.57
C ALA A 276 8.89 -28.34 1.17
N ILE A 277 8.03 -29.30 0.84
CA ILE A 277 7.42 -29.42 -0.49
C ILE A 277 5.99 -28.87 -0.57
N GLY A 278 5.44 -28.37 0.54
CA GLY A 278 4.15 -27.68 0.56
C GLY A 278 3.67 -27.38 1.99
N VAL A 279 2.67 -26.52 2.11
CA VAL A 279 2.21 -26.00 3.41
C VAL A 279 0.68 -26.04 3.51
N LEU A 280 0.18 -26.59 4.62
CA LEU A 280 -1.22 -26.52 5.04
C LEU A 280 -1.38 -25.52 6.18
N ILE A 281 -2.37 -24.64 6.09
CA ILE A 281 -2.62 -23.61 7.10
C ILE A 281 -4.03 -23.79 7.66
N TYR A 282 -4.16 -23.89 8.98
CA TYR A 282 -5.47 -24.07 9.64
C TYR A 282 -5.63 -23.12 10.83
N MET A 283 -6.87 -22.98 11.31
CA MET A 283 -7.23 -22.20 12.49
C MET A 283 -7.52 -23.15 13.66
N ASP A 284 -6.63 -23.20 14.64
CA ASP A 284 -6.85 -24.02 15.86
C ASP A 284 -7.91 -23.39 16.78
N ASN A 285 -8.61 -24.22 17.56
CA ASN A 285 -9.69 -23.78 18.43
C ASN A 285 -9.19 -22.90 19.59
N THR A 286 -8.01 -23.20 20.14
CA THR A 286 -7.43 -22.43 21.24
C THR A 286 -7.18 -20.97 20.87
N LYS A 287 -6.66 -20.70 19.66
CA LYS A 287 -6.40 -19.34 19.16
C LYS A 287 -7.61 -18.71 18.48
N PHE A 288 -8.38 -19.49 17.76
CA PHE A 288 -9.58 -19.07 17.04
C PHE A 288 -10.78 -19.87 17.57
N PRO A 289 -11.41 -19.42 18.66
CA PRO A 289 -12.53 -20.12 19.30
C PRO A 289 -13.83 -19.97 18.49
N ILE A 290 -13.81 -20.47 17.26
CA ILE A 290 -14.93 -20.49 16.33
C ILE A 290 -15.65 -21.82 16.54
N VAL A 291 -16.96 -21.76 16.83
CA VAL A 291 -17.77 -22.95 17.08
C VAL A 291 -17.77 -23.90 15.88
N ASP A 292 -18.02 -23.35 14.69
CA ASP A 292 -17.97 -24.13 13.44
C ASP A 292 -16.52 -24.49 13.09
N ALA A 293 -16.26 -25.79 12.95
CA ALA A 293 -14.94 -26.32 12.60
C ALA A 293 -14.67 -26.31 11.09
N ASN A 294 -15.70 -26.13 10.26
CA ASN A 294 -15.61 -26.20 8.79
C ASN A 294 -15.40 -24.82 8.14
N VAL A 295 -15.17 -23.77 8.92
CA VAL A 295 -15.03 -22.41 8.39
C VAL A 295 -13.86 -22.33 7.41
N PRO A 296 -14.11 -21.95 6.15
CA PRO A 296 -13.05 -21.75 5.17
C PRO A 296 -12.25 -20.48 5.46
N ALA A 297 -10.95 -20.52 5.19
CA ALA A 297 -10.06 -19.38 5.31
C ALA A 297 -9.46 -19.00 3.96
N PHE A 298 -9.30 -17.70 3.72
CA PHE A 298 -8.58 -17.14 2.59
C PHE A 298 -7.32 -16.40 3.07
N GLY A 299 -6.27 -16.41 2.26
CA GLY A 299 -5.08 -15.59 2.47
C GLY A 299 -4.23 -15.48 1.20
N HIS A 300 -3.07 -14.82 1.29
CA HIS A 300 -2.11 -14.73 0.20
C HIS A 300 -0.70 -15.11 0.67
N ALA A 301 0.11 -15.68 -0.22
CA ALA A 301 1.47 -16.14 0.07
C ALA A 301 2.57 -15.31 -0.60
N HIS A 302 2.24 -14.17 -1.22
CA HIS A 302 3.22 -13.24 -1.76
C HIS A 302 3.95 -12.51 -0.63
N LEU A 303 5.26 -12.72 -0.54
CA LEU A 303 6.17 -12.04 0.37
C LEU A 303 6.53 -10.66 -0.20
N GLY A 304 5.55 -9.77 -0.23
CA GLY A 304 5.64 -8.43 -0.77
C GLY A 304 4.27 -7.75 -0.79
N THR A 305 4.19 -6.63 -1.50
CA THR A 305 2.96 -5.89 -1.78
C THR A 305 2.89 -5.56 -3.27
N GLY A 306 1.72 -5.15 -3.77
CA GLY A 306 1.56 -4.83 -5.19
C GLY A 306 1.26 -6.04 -6.07
N ASP A 307 1.07 -5.81 -7.36
CA ASP A 307 0.96 -6.91 -8.32
C ASP A 307 2.33 -7.62 -8.42
N PRO A 308 2.42 -8.91 -8.05
CA PRO A 308 3.70 -9.63 -8.10
C PRO A 308 4.22 -9.84 -9.53
N TYR A 309 3.47 -9.48 -10.57
CA TYR A 309 3.89 -9.60 -11.97
C TYR A 309 4.31 -8.26 -12.60
N THR A 310 4.21 -7.14 -11.86
CA THR A 310 4.70 -5.82 -12.26
C THR A 310 5.44 -5.11 -11.10
N PRO A 311 6.42 -5.73 -10.44
CA PRO A 311 7.10 -5.13 -9.30
C PRO A 311 7.80 -3.81 -9.66
N GLY A 312 7.45 -2.73 -8.96
CA GLY A 312 8.12 -1.42 -9.06
C GLY A 312 7.63 -0.55 -10.22
N PHE A 313 6.62 -0.99 -10.97
CA PHE A 313 6.02 -0.23 -12.07
C PHE A 313 4.51 -0.43 -12.09
N PRO A 314 3.72 0.65 -12.24
CA PRO A 314 2.27 0.51 -12.32
C PRO A 314 1.83 -0.44 -13.41
N SER A 315 0.85 -1.27 -13.09
CA SER A 315 0.26 -2.19 -14.04
C SER A 315 -0.65 -1.44 -15.04
N PHE A 316 -0.34 -1.57 -16.33
CA PHE A 316 -1.09 -0.92 -17.42
C PHE A 316 -1.87 -1.95 -18.25
N ASN A 317 -2.92 -1.47 -18.94
CA ASN A 317 -3.66 -2.26 -19.92
C ASN A 317 -2.76 -2.53 -21.15
N HIS A 318 -2.11 -3.70 -21.17
CA HIS A 318 -1.36 -4.30 -22.28
C HIS A 318 0.17 -4.07 -22.38
N THR A 319 0.86 -5.21 -22.53
CA THR A 319 2.04 -5.57 -23.35
C THR A 319 3.34 -4.75 -23.32
N GLN A 320 3.40 -3.60 -22.65
CA GLN A 320 4.60 -2.76 -22.77
C GLN A 320 5.83 -3.37 -22.07
N PHE A 321 5.62 -4.19 -21.05
CA PHE A 321 6.70 -4.87 -20.34
C PHE A 321 6.45 -6.38 -20.26
N PRO A 322 7.47 -7.21 -20.52
CA PRO A 322 7.36 -8.64 -20.25
C PRO A 322 7.07 -8.83 -18.75
N PRO A 323 6.13 -9.72 -18.36
CA PRO A 323 5.80 -9.91 -16.96
C PRO A 323 7.05 -10.39 -16.20
N SER A 324 7.56 -9.54 -15.32
CA SER A 324 8.63 -9.90 -14.40
C SER A 324 8.00 -10.48 -13.13
N GLN A 325 8.37 -11.71 -12.79
CA GLN A 325 7.85 -12.35 -11.58
C GLN A 325 8.62 -11.88 -10.35
N SER A 326 7.88 -11.42 -9.34
CA SER A 326 8.40 -11.10 -8.01
C SER A 326 9.12 -12.29 -7.41
N SER A 327 10.30 -12.03 -6.82
CA SER A 327 11.06 -13.02 -6.04
C SER A 327 10.35 -13.46 -4.75
N GLY A 328 9.28 -12.75 -4.36
CA GLY A 328 8.46 -13.06 -3.19
C GLY A 328 7.34 -14.08 -3.44
N LEU A 329 7.22 -14.64 -4.64
CA LEU A 329 6.24 -15.68 -4.93
C LEU A 329 6.72 -17.06 -4.43
N PRO A 330 5.83 -17.89 -3.86
CA PRO A 330 6.20 -19.22 -3.39
C PRO A 330 6.39 -20.21 -4.56
N ASN A 331 7.36 -21.11 -4.40
CA ASN A 331 7.63 -22.19 -5.34
C ASN A 331 6.99 -23.52 -4.93
N ILE A 332 6.34 -23.55 -3.76
CA ILE A 332 5.67 -24.72 -3.20
C ILE A 332 4.15 -24.46 -3.07
N PRO A 333 3.31 -25.51 -3.16
CA PRO A 333 1.87 -25.39 -2.99
C PRO A 333 1.52 -25.08 -1.53
N VAL A 334 0.54 -24.20 -1.35
CA VAL A 334 0.05 -23.72 -0.07
C VAL A 334 -1.48 -23.74 -0.10
N GLN A 335 -2.09 -24.31 0.94
CA GLN A 335 -3.54 -24.43 1.01
C GLN A 335 -4.04 -24.18 2.42
N THR A 336 -5.13 -23.43 2.54
CA THR A 336 -5.89 -23.34 3.79
C THR A 336 -6.79 -24.56 3.93
N ILE A 337 -6.90 -25.09 5.14
CA ILE A 337 -7.83 -26.18 5.47
C ILE A 337 -8.68 -25.78 6.67
N SER A 338 -9.84 -26.43 6.79
CA SER A 338 -10.70 -26.27 7.96
C SER A 338 -10.06 -26.88 9.21
N ARG A 339 -10.57 -26.52 10.39
CA ARG A 339 -10.16 -27.17 11.65
C ARG A 339 -10.55 -28.65 11.64
N ALA A 340 -11.73 -28.98 11.12
CA ALA A 340 -12.18 -30.36 10.96
C ALA A 340 -11.24 -31.18 10.06
N GLY A 341 -10.78 -30.60 8.95
CA GLY A 341 -9.78 -31.22 8.08
C GLY A 341 -8.44 -31.43 8.78
N ALA A 342 -7.98 -30.46 9.58
CA ALA A 342 -6.77 -30.61 10.39
C ALA A 342 -6.91 -31.72 11.45
N GLU A 343 -8.05 -31.82 12.13
CA GLU A 343 -8.34 -32.88 13.11
C GLU A 343 -8.33 -34.27 12.45
N GLN A 344 -8.87 -34.40 11.24
CA GLN A 344 -8.77 -35.65 10.47
C GLN A 344 -7.33 -36.00 10.13
N LEU A 345 -6.49 -35.02 9.74
CA LEU A 345 -5.07 -35.24 9.52
C LEU A 345 -4.36 -35.70 10.80
N PHE A 346 -4.65 -35.06 11.94
CA PHE A 346 -4.03 -35.43 13.22
C PHE A 346 -4.41 -36.84 13.68
N GLY A 347 -5.61 -37.34 13.36
CA GLY A 347 -5.98 -38.74 13.59
C GLY A 347 -5.12 -39.77 12.84
N ASN A 348 -4.29 -39.30 11.89
CA ASN A 348 -3.35 -40.10 11.09
C ASN A 348 -1.88 -39.79 11.42
N MET A 349 -1.62 -39.10 12.53
CA MET A 349 -0.31 -38.63 12.96
C MET A 349 0.02 -39.14 14.36
N GLU A 350 1.31 -39.19 14.65
CA GLU A 350 1.94 -39.65 15.89
C GLU A 350 2.77 -38.53 16.53
N GLY A 351 3.04 -38.70 17.83
CA GLY A 351 3.77 -37.74 18.65
C GLY A 351 2.90 -36.57 19.08
N ASP A 352 2.72 -36.38 20.39
CA ASP A 352 1.92 -35.28 20.92
C ASP A 352 2.60 -33.93 20.70
N CYS A 353 1.81 -32.92 20.35
CA CYS A 353 2.32 -31.56 20.26
C CYS A 353 2.80 -31.06 21.64
N PRO A 354 3.93 -30.34 21.73
CA PRO A 354 4.43 -29.85 23.00
C PRO A 354 3.44 -28.94 23.73
N SER A 355 3.32 -29.11 25.06
CA SER A 355 2.38 -28.35 25.90
C SER A 355 2.59 -26.83 25.83
N TYR A 356 3.83 -26.38 25.63
CA TYR A 356 4.16 -24.96 25.51
C TYR A 356 3.61 -24.30 24.23
N TRP A 357 3.16 -25.09 23.23
CA TRP A 357 2.49 -24.55 22.04
C TRP A 357 1.09 -23.98 22.34
N LYS A 358 0.49 -24.36 23.49
CA LYS A 358 -0.86 -23.93 23.90
C LYS A 358 -1.85 -24.10 22.74
N THR A 359 -2.05 -25.35 22.34
CA THR A 359 -2.89 -25.77 21.21
C THR A 359 -3.81 -26.91 21.63
N ASP A 360 -4.71 -27.27 20.74
CA ASP A 360 -5.71 -28.32 20.97
C ASP A 360 -5.04 -29.68 21.25
N THR A 361 -5.63 -30.48 22.14
CA THR A 361 -5.08 -31.78 22.57
C THR A 361 -5.09 -32.85 21.46
N SER A 362 -5.86 -32.62 20.40
CA SER A 362 -5.87 -33.44 19.19
C SER A 362 -4.61 -33.25 18.33
N CYS A 363 -3.81 -32.20 18.55
CA CYS A 363 -2.61 -31.89 17.78
C CYS A 363 -1.57 -33.01 17.86
N ARG A 364 -0.97 -33.33 16.70
CA ARG A 364 0.11 -34.32 16.55
C ARG A 364 1.25 -33.78 15.70
N LEU A 365 2.44 -34.37 15.84
CA LEU A 365 3.69 -33.87 15.26
C LEU A 365 3.99 -34.39 13.85
N VAL A 366 3.89 -35.71 13.60
CA VAL A 366 4.33 -36.30 12.31
C VAL A 366 3.37 -37.40 11.87
N THR A 367 3.12 -37.54 10.57
CA THR A 367 2.35 -38.68 10.02
C THR A 367 2.96 -40.04 10.39
N SER A 368 2.08 -41.01 10.68
CA SER A 368 2.47 -42.41 10.87
C SER A 368 3.29 -42.96 9.69
N GLN A 369 4.16 -43.95 9.95
CA GLN A 369 5.16 -44.42 8.97
C GLN A 369 4.59 -44.84 7.60
N ASN A 370 3.38 -45.41 7.56
CA ASN A 370 2.73 -45.89 6.34
C ASN A 370 1.74 -44.90 5.73
N ARG A 371 1.61 -43.70 6.29
CA ARG A 371 0.65 -42.68 5.84
C ARG A 371 1.38 -41.46 5.29
N SER A 372 0.88 -40.96 4.18
CA SER A 372 1.35 -39.73 3.56
C SER A 372 0.17 -38.84 3.19
N VAL A 373 0.42 -37.56 3.01
CA VAL A 373 -0.58 -36.58 2.58
C VAL A 373 -0.26 -36.20 1.14
N ARG A 374 -1.29 -36.15 0.31
CA ARG A 374 -1.23 -35.58 -1.04
C ARG A 374 -2.03 -34.29 -1.06
N LEU A 375 -1.34 -33.21 -1.40
CA LEU A 375 -1.89 -31.87 -1.57
C LEU A 375 -1.93 -31.55 -3.07
N SER A 376 -3.12 -31.22 -3.58
CA SER A 376 -3.32 -30.76 -4.95
C SER A 376 -3.86 -29.33 -4.95
N VAL A 377 -3.10 -28.41 -5.54
CA VAL A 377 -3.50 -27.00 -5.71
C VAL A 377 -3.59 -26.66 -7.19
N ASN A 378 -4.76 -26.19 -7.62
CA ASN A 378 -5.13 -25.93 -9.00
C ASN A 378 -5.57 -24.47 -9.19
N ASN A 379 -4.99 -23.54 -8.44
CA ASN A 379 -5.27 -22.11 -8.57
C ASN A 379 -4.78 -21.59 -9.94
N MET A 380 -5.50 -20.63 -10.52
CA MET A 380 -5.18 -20.02 -11.81
C MET A 380 -5.00 -18.52 -11.71
N LEU A 381 -4.14 -17.96 -12.55
CA LEU A 381 -4.00 -16.51 -12.69
C LEU A 381 -5.17 -15.96 -13.50
N LYS A 382 -5.69 -14.82 -13.05
CA LYS A 382 -6.76 -14.08 -13.70
C LYS A 382 -6.42 -12.60 -13.70
N GLU A 383 -6.39 -12.02 -14.88
CA GLU A 383 -6.31 -10.58 -15.02
C GLU A 383 -7.65 -9.96 -14.65
N ILE A 384 -7.61 -8.97 -13.77
CA ILE A 384 -8.78 -8.22 -13.32
C ILE A 384 -8.53 -6.73 -13.44
N ARG A 385 -9.60 -5.98 -13.61
CA ARG A 385 -9.57 -4.53 -13.48
C ARG A 385 -9.95 -4.15 -12.05
N ILE A 386 -9.13 -3.32 -11.42
CA ILE A 386 -9.38 -2.78 -10.08
C ILE A 386 -9.60 -1.28 -10.14
N LEU A 387 -10.42 -0.78 -9.21
CA LEU A 387 -10.78 0.64 -9.11
C LEU A 387 -10.36 1.21 -7.76
N ASN A 388 -9.47 2.19 -7.77
CA ASN A 388 -9.17 3.00 -6.59
C ASN A 388 -9.98 4.29 -6.66
N VAL A 389 -10.67 4.67 -5.59
CA VAL A 389 -11.56 5.86 -5.60
C VAL A 389 -10.98 6.93 -4.69
N PHE A 390 -10.91 8.15 -5.18
CA PHE A 390 -10.31 9.28 -4.50
C PHE A 390 -11.28 10.45 -4.35
N GLY A 391 -11.25 11.09 -3.18
CA GLY A 391 -11.93 12.35 -2.91
C GLY A 391 -11.00 13.32 -2.20
N VAL A 392 -11.00 14.59 -2.59
CA VAL A 392 -10.07 15.59 -2.04
C VAL A 392 -10.78 16.81 -1.50
N ILE A 393 -10.40 17.22 -0.29
CA ILE A 393 -10.66 18.55 0.26
C ILE A 393 -9.38 19.36 0.04
N LYS A 394 -9.44 20.40 -0.81
CA LYS A 394 -8.27 21.24 -1.09
C LYS A 394 -7.90 22.10 0.12
N GLY A 395 -6.61 22.15 0.42
CA GLY A 395 -6.05 23.08 1.40
C GLY A 395 -6.13 24.54 0.95
N PHE A 396 -6.18 25.45 1.91
CA PHE A 396 -6.29 26.89 1.66
C PHE A 396 -4.94 27.60 1.52
N GLU A 397 -3.86 27.02 2.04
CA GLU A 397 -2.52 27.62 2.03
C GLU A 397 -1.54 26.79 1.19
N GLU A 398 -1.45 25.49 1.45
CA GLU A 398 -0.56 24.53 0.78
C GLU A 398 -1.40 23.39 0.14
N PRO A 399 -2.16 23.65 -0.95
CA PRO A 399 -3.06 22.67 -1.55
C PRO A 399 -2.34 21.47 -2.20
N ASP A 400 -1.05 21.61 -2.50
CA ASP A 400 -0.17 20.61 -3.10
C ASP A 400 0.40 19.60 -2.08
N ARG A 401 0.39 19.95 -0.79
CA ARG A 401 0.71 19.03 0.31
C ARG A 401 -0.56 18.39 0.84
N TYR A 402 -0.53 17.08 1.06
CA TYR A 402 -1.70 16.35 1.54
C TYR A 402 -1.42 15.26 2.56
N VAL A 403 -2.41 15.04 3.43
CA VAL A 403 -2.56 13.81 4.20
C VAL A 403 -3.44 12.85 3.42
N VAL A 404 -3.03 11.59 3.32
CA VAL A 404 -3.83 10.53 2.70
C VAL A 404 -4.49 9.71 3.80
N VAL A 405 -5.80 9.56 3.73
CA VAL A 405 -6.60 8.70 4.60
C VAL A 405 -7.14 7.56 3.74
N GLY A 406 -6.65 6.34 3.98
CA GLY A 406 -6.92 5.17 3.14
C GLY A 406 -7.74 4.09 3.85
N ALA A 407 -8.57 3.38 3.08
CA ALA A 407 -9.25 2.17 3.54
C ALA A 407 -9.40 1.14 2.42
N GLN A 408 -9.17 -0.14 2.73
CA GLN A 408 -9.47 -1.28 1.88
C GLN A 408 -11.00 -1.42 1.70
N ARG A 409 -11.42 -1.71 0.46
CA ARG A 409 -12.82 -1.92 0.09
C ARG A 409 -13.14 -3.37 -0.24
N ASP A 410 -12.29 -4.03 -1.02
CA ASP A 410 -12.46 -5.43 -1.40
C ASP A 410 -12.35 -6.36 -0.19
N ALA A 411 -13.01 -7.51 -0.25
CA ALA A 411 -12.85 -8.57 0.73
C ALA A 411 -13.28 -9.92 0.16
N TRP A 412 -12.57 -10.97 0.55
CA TRP A 412 -13.07 -12.33 0.43
C TRP A 412 -14.21 -12.57 1.44
N GLY A 413 -15.35 -13.07 0.95
CA GLY A 413 -16.59 -13.15 1.72
C GLY A 413 -17.25 -11.78 1.96
N PRO A 414 -18.02 -11.59 3.05
CA PRO A 414 -18.72 -10.33 3.32
C PRO A 414 -17.81 -9.21 3.83
N GLY A 415 -16.67 -9.53 4.45
CA GLY A 415 -15.66 -8.53 4.80
C GLY A 415 -16.06 -7.47 5.82
N ALA A 416 -17.05 -7.72 6.70
CA ALA A 416 -17.57 -6.72 7.63
C ALA A 416 -16.47 -6.03 8.46
N ALA A 417 -15.67 -6.80 9.20
CA ALA A 417 -14.56 -6.26 9.99
C ALA A 417 -13.32 -5.95 9.13
N LYS A 418 -13.11 -6.69 8.03
CA LYS A 418 -11.92 -6.54 7.17
C LYS A 418 -11.94 -5.23 6.38
N SER A 419 -13.09 -4.89 5.79
CA SER A 419 -13.21 -3.74 4.88
C SER A 419 -14.43 -2.82 5.18
N SER A 420 -15.60 -3.33 5.62
CA SER A 420 -16.77 -2.44 5.84
C SER A 420 -16.53 -1.41 6.94
N VAL A 421 -15.88 -1.79 8.05
CA VAL A 421 -15.57 -0.85 9.14
C VAL A 421 -14.68 0.30 8.64
N GLY A 422 -13.59 -0.02 7.95
CA GLY A 422 -12.67 0.99 7.41
C GLY A 422 -13.33 1.88 6.36
N THR A 423 -14.11 1.28 5.46
CA THR A 423 -14.86 2.01 4.43
C THR A 423 -15.95 2.92 5.03
N ALA A 424 -16.66 2.45 6.07
CA ALA A 424 -17.65 3.26 6.77
C ALA A 424 -16.99 4.45 7.50
N LEU A 425 -15.85 4.24 8.16
CA LEU A 425 -15.06 5.30 8.77
C LEU A 425 -14.60 6.32 7.72
N LEU A 426 -14.12 5.84 6.56
CA LEU A 426 -13.67 6.70 5.47
C LEU A 426 -14.79 7.65 4.98
N LEU A 427 -16.00 7.10 4.77
CA LEU A 427 -17.18 7.87 4.36
C LEU A 427 -17.60 8.89 5.40
N GLU A 428 -17.70 8.49 6.68
CA GLU A 428 -18.12 9.40 7.75
C GLU A 428 -17.09 10.50 7.98
N LEU A 429 -15.81 10.17 7.98
CA LEU A 429 -14.75 11.18 8.11
C LEU A 429 -14.78 12.16 6.94
N ALA A 430 -14.93 11.68 5.71
CA ALA A 430 -15.09 12.56 4.54
C ALA A 430 -16.32 13.48 4.68
N GLN A 431 -17.44 12.96 5.18
CA GLN A 431 -18.65 13.74 5.42
C GLN A 431 -18.46 14.79 6.52
N ILE A 432 -17.83 14.42 7.64
CA ILE A 432 -17.58 15.31 8.77
C ILE A 432 -16.67 16.46 8.32
N PHE A 433 -15.53 16.16 7.71
CA PHE A 433 -14.60 17.19 7.25
C PHE A 433 -15.21 18.08 6.18
N SER A 434 -15.96 17.52 5.23
CA SER A 434 -16.66 18.34 4.23
C SER A 434 -17.66 19.31 4.88
N ASN A 435 -18.47 18.83 5.82
CA ASN A 435 -19.41 19.69 6.55
C ASN A 435 -18.69 20.78 7.35
N MET A 436 -17.59 20.44 8.04
CA MET A 436 -16.78 21.43 8.77
C MET A 436 -16.26 22.53 7.86
N VAL A 437 -15.81 22.19 6.65
CA VAL A 437 -15.30 23.17 5.68
C VAL A 437 -16.44 24.03 5.11
N LEU A 438 -17.55 23.41 4.71
CA LEU A 438 -18.62 24.08 3.98
C LEU A 438 -19.58 24.88 4.88
N LYS A 439 -19.80 24.44 6.12
CA LYS A 439 -20.83 25.00 7.01
C LYS A 439 -20.25 25.70 8.23
N ASP A 440 -19.14 25.20 8.74
CA ASP A 440 -18.63 25.61 10.05
C ASP A 440 -17.32 26.43 9.99
N GLY A 441 -16.86 26.78 8.78
CA GLY A 441 -15.72 27.68 8.58
C GLY A 441 -14.34 27.05 8.77
N PHE A 442 -14.22 25.72 8.87
CA PHE A 442 -12.92 25.05 8.95
C PHE A 442 -12.12 25.26 7.67
N LYS A 443 -10.89 25.77 7.79
CA LYS A 443 -9.99 26.01 6.67
C LYS A 443 -8.70 25.20 6.86
N PRO A 444 -8.64 23.95 6.37
CA PRO A 444 -7.41 23.17 6.45
C PRO A 444 -6.32 23.85 5.61
N SER A 445 -5.15 24.12 6.21
CA SER A 445 -4.01 24.68 5.46
C SER A 445 -3.57 23.77 4.32
N ARG A 446 -3.52 22.45 4.58
CA ARG A 446 -3.10 21.40 3.64
C ARG A 446 -4.28 20.56 3.19
N SER A 447 -4.16 19.95 2.01
CA SER A 447 -5.21 19.12 1.44
C SER A 447 -5.40 17.80 2.22
N ILE A 448 -6.62 17.28 2.20
CA ILE A 448 -6.97 15.96 2.75
C ILE A 448 -7.45 15.10 1.59
N VAL A 449 -6.79 13.96 1.37
CA VAL A 449 -7.12 12.98 0.32
C VAL A 449 -7.72 11.76 1.00
N PHE A 450 -8.96 11.41 0.65
CA PHE A 450 -9.60 10.15 1.03
C PHE A 450 -9.42 9.15 -0.11
N ALA A 451 -8.90 7.97 0.18
CA ALA A 451 -8.63 6.93 -0.80
C ALA A 451 -9.29 5.61 -0.39
N SER A 452 -10.07 5.02 -1.31
CA SER A 452 -10.64 3.69 -1.17
C SER A 452 -9.93 2.72 -2.11
N TRP A 453 -9.20 1.77 -1.53
CA TRP A 453 -8.33 0.84 -2.25
C TRP A 453 -9.04 -0.48 -2.58
N SER A 454 -8.80 -1.00 -3.78
CA SER A 454 -9.17 -2.37 -4.17
C SER A 454 -7.96 -3.31 -4.16
N ALA A 455 -8.22 -4.61 -4.27
CA ALA A 455 -7.24 -5.69 -4.21
C ALA A 455 -6.30 -5.64 -2.99
N GLY A 456 -6.80 -5.19 -1.85
CA GLY A 456 -6.09 -5.21 -0.57
C GLY A 456 -5.83 -6.63 -0.06
N ASP A 457 -6.78 -7.55 -0.29
CA ASP A 457 -6.69 -8.95 0.14
C ASP A 457 -5.56 -9.74 -0.55
N PHE A 458 -5.06 -9.22 -1.65
CA PHE A 458 -3.99 -9.80 -2.46
C PHE A 458 -2.63 -9.14 -2.23
N GLY A 459 -2.45 -8.42 -1.12
CA GLY A 459 -1.18 -7.77 -0.78
C GLY A 459 -1.18 -6.26 -1.07
N ALA A 460 -2.26 -5.55 -0.71
CA ALA A 460 -2.35 -4.10 -0.89
C ALA A 460 -2.08 -3.63 -2.33
N ILE A 461 -2.58 -4.36 -3.33
CA ILE A 461 -2.26 -4.11 -4.74
C ILE A 461 -2.67 -2.70 -5.13
N GLY A 462 -3.95 -2.33 -4.99
CA GLY A 462 -4.42 -1.02 -5.45
C GLY A 462 -3.66 0.17 -4.84
N ALA A 463 -3.31 0.09 -3.56
CA ALA A 463 -2.49 1.13 -2.93
C ALA A 463 -1.05 1.13 -3.45
N THR A 464 -0.45 -0.03 -3.66
CA THR A 464 0.93 -0.16 -4.12
C THR A 464 1.09 0.29 -5.57
N GLU A 465 0.20 -0.09 -6.48
CA GLU A 465 0.22 0.37 -7.88
C GLU A 465 0.14 1.91 -7.96
N TRP A 466 -0.70 2.51 -7.12
CA TRP A 466 -0.77 3.96 -7.01
C TRP A 466 0.54 4.55 -6.49
N LEU A 467 1.17 3.96 -5.46
CA LEU A 467 2.47 4.41 -4.95
C LEU A 467 3.57 4.30 -6.03
N GLU A 468 3.60 3.21 -6.78
CA GLU A 468 4.58 2.98 -7.86
C GLU A 468 4.46 4.03 -8.96
N GLY A 469 3.24 4.51 -9.25
CA GLY A 469 3.00 5.57 -10.22
C GLY A 469 3.61 6.92 -9.82
N TYR A 470 3.91 7.11 -8.54
CA TYR A 470 4.45 8.34 -7.98
C TYR A 470 5.74 8.15 -7.19
N LEU A 471 6.44 7.02 -7.35
CA LEU A 471 7.55 6.59 -6.49
C LEU A 471 8.60 7.68 -6.22
N SER A 472 8.96 8.47 -7.23
CA SER A 472 9.99 9.53 -7.15
C SER A 472 9.46 10.89 -6.67
N SER A 473 8.15 11.07 -6.53
CA SER A 473 7.54 12.40 -6.29
C SER A 473 6.53 12.44 -5.15
N LEU A 474 6.03 11.29 -4.69
CA LEU A 474 4.94 11.25 -3.74
C LEU A 474 5.31 11.85 -2.39
N TYR A 475 6.51 11.58 -1.88
CA TYR A 475 6.99 12.09 -0.59
C TYR A 475 7.11 13.62 -0.53
N LEU A 476 7.18 14.29 -1.70
CA LEU A 476 7.17 15.76 -1.77
C LEU A 476 5.78 16.33 -1.52
N LYS A 477 4.73 15.54 -1.72
CA LYS A 477 3.32 15.96 -1.63
C LYS A 477 2.60 15.30 -0.45
N ALA A 478 2.60 13.97 -0.39
CA ALA A 478 2.02 13.19 0.69
C ALA A 478 2.97 13.18 1.89
N PHE A 479 2.63 13.85 2.98
CA PHE A 479 3.47 13.90 4.17
C PHE A 479 3.10 12.87 5.24
N THR A 480 1.87 12.36 5.21
CA THR A 480 1.37 11.33 6.14
C THR A 480 0.31 10.45 5.47
N TYR A 481 0.33 9.16 5.79
CA TYR A 481 -0.71 8.19 5.45
C TYR A 481 -1.38 7.67 6.72
N ILE A 482 -2.72 7.71 6.77
CA ILE A 482 -3.55 7.18 7.86
C ILE A 482 -4.34 5.99 7.32
N ASN A 483 -4.09 4.80 7.85
CA ASN A 483 -4.83 3.60 7.47
C ASN A 483 -6.05 3.38 8.37
N LEU A 484 -7.21 3.09 7.77
CA LEU A 484 -8.45 2.78 8.47
C LEU A 484 -8.82 1.28 8.43
N ASP A 485 -7.94 0.42 7.93
CA ASP A 485 -8.16 -1.03 7.90
C ASP A 485 -8.18 -1.64 9.30
N LYS A 486 -9.17 -2.50 9.57
CA LYS A 486 -9.26 -3.29 10.81
C LYS A 486 -9.15 -2.46 12.09
N VAL A 487 -9.68 -1.23 12.09
CA VAL A 487 -9.64 -0.32 13.26
C VAL A 487 -10.42 -0.87 14.46
N VAL A 488 -11.51 -1.59 14.22
CA VAL A 488 -12.35 -2.18 15.28
C VAL A 488 -12.36 -3.70 15.15
N LEU A 489 -11.56 -4.38 15.99
CA LEU A 489 -11.49 -5.84 16.09
C LEU A 489 -11.95 -6.38 17.45
N GLY A 490 -12.18 -5.50 18.42
CA GLY A 490 -12.54 -5.85 19.79
C GLY A 490 -12.51 -4.63 20.70
N LYS A 491 -12.86 -4.82 21.98
CA LYS A 491 -12.92 -3.74 22.97
C LYS A 491 -11.56 -3.40 23.59
N TYR A 492 -10.67 -4.39 23.71
CA TYR A 492 -9.35 -4.25 24.33
C TYR A 492 -8.32 -5.19 23.67
N PRO A 493 -7.02 -4.83 23.62
CA PRO A 493 -6.42 -3.50 23.83
C PRO A 493 -6.32 -2.65 22.54
N PHE A 494 -6.17 -1.33 22.71
CA PHE A 494 -5.90 -0.39 21.61
C PHE A 494 -4.45 -0.53 21.14
N HIS A 495 -4.26 -1.07 19.94
CA HIS A 495 -2.95 -1.21 19.30
C HIS A 495 -2.75 -0.10 18.26
N TYR A 496 -1.54 0.46 18.20
CA TYR A 496 -1.14 1.43 17.18
C TYR A 496 0.27 1.10 16.69
N LEU A 497 0.50 1.30 15.40
CA LEU A 497 1.80 1.21 14.74
C LEU A 497 1.99 2.48 13.92
N PHE A 498 3.13 3.14 14.08
CA PHE A 498 3.44 4.35 13.31
C PHE A 498 4.95 4.52 13.16
N MET A 499 5.33 5.37 12.22
CA MET A 499 6.69 5.88 12.05
C MET A 499 6.63 7.40 12.19
N ASN A 500 7.40 7.99 13.10
CA ASN A 500 7.54 9.44 13.30
C ASN A 500 6.28 10.24 13.75
N LEU A 501 5.25 9.60 14.32
CA LEU A 501 4.04 10.25 14.85
C LEU A 501 3.88 10.15 16.38
N ASP A 502 4.97 9.84 17.09
CA ASP A 502 5.00 9.61 18.55
C ASP A 502 4.35 10.72 19.37
N LYS A 503 4.70 11.99 19.08
CA LYS A 503 4.21 13.14 19.84
C LYS A 503 2.70 13.37 19.62
N LEU A 504 2.21 13.16 18.40
CA LEU A 504 0.80 13.31 18.05
C LEU A 504 -0.07 12.27 18.78
N ILE A 505 0.43 11.03 18.89
CA ILE A 505 -0.30 9.96 19.56
C ILE A 505 -0.12 10.01 21.08
N LYS A 506 1.04 10.44 21.58
CA LYS A 506 1.28 10.65 23.02
C LYS A 506 0.45 11.79 23.60
N GLN A 507 0.04 12.78 22.82
CA GLN A 507 -0.98 13.74 23.27
C GLN A 507 -2.27 13.04 23.74
N LYS A 508 -2.57 11.81 23.27
CA LYS A 508 -3.68 10.98 23.77
C LYS A 508 -3.38 10.29 25.12
N LYS A 509 -2.11 10.13 25.53
CA LYS A 509 -1.70 9.52 26.81
C LYS A 509 -1.65 10.52 27.98
N ALA A 510 -1.78 11.82 27.71
CA ALA A 510 -1.97 12.84 28.74
C ALA A 510 -3.46 13.10 29.07
N PHE A 511 -4.36 12.24 28.57
CA PHE A 511 -5.81 12.28 28.80
C PHE A 511 -6.33 10.92 29.26
#